data_AF-A0A227IP48-F1
#
_entry.id   AF-A0A227IP48-F1
#
_cell.length_a   1.000
_cell.length_b   1.000
_cell.length_c   1.000
_cell.angle_alpha   90.00
_cell.angle_beta   90.00
_cell.angle_gamma   90.00
#
_symmetry.space_group_name_H-M   'P 1'
#
loop_
_entity.id
_entity.type
_entity.pdbx_description
1 polymer ?
#
loop_
_entity_poly.entity_id
_entity_poly.type
_entity_poly.pdbx_seq_one_letter_code
_entity_poly.pdbx_strand_id
1 'polypeptide(L)'
;NKRGLIYYCGDDFGALAGVDHQTVMEHERTLVDSADFILAASDKLAARFPDNKTTTLPHGVDFSLFSTPAEKASDLPNNGR
;
A
#
# COMPACT_ATOMS: atom_id res chain seq x y z
N ASN A 1 -15.22 -22.34 12.78
CA ASN A 1 -14.91 -21.70 11.48
C ASN A 1 -13.53 -21.09 11.54
N LYS A 2 -12.58 -21.58 10.73
CA LYS A 2 -11.26 -20.96 10.58
C LYS A 2 -11.40 -19.72 9.69
N ARG A 3 -10.91 -18.56 10.14
CA ARG A 3 -10.87 -17.31 9.36
C ARG A 3 -9.39 -16.99 9.11
N GLY A 4 -9.05 -16.58 7.89
CA GLY A 4 -7.71 -16.11 7.55
C GLY A 4 -7.63 -14.59 7.65
N LEU A 5 -6.55 -14.06 8.22
CA LEU A 5 -6.25 -12.63 8.28
C LEU A 5 -5.21 -12.27 7.22
N ILE A 6 -5.59 -11.42 6.27
CA ILE A 6 -4.69 -10.83 5.30
C ILE A 6 -4.48 -9.37 5.68
N TYR A 7 -3.22 -8.98 5.88
CA TYR A 7 -2.83 -7.58 6.02
C TYR A 7 -2.29 -7.06 4.69
N TYR A 8 -2.87 -5.99 4.16
CA TYR A 8 -2.33 -5.28 2.99
C TYR A 8 -1.67 -3.97 3.43
N CYS A 9 -0.34 -3.92 3.38
CA CYS A 9 0.46 -2.73 3.63
C CYS A 9 0.56 -1.90 2.33
N GLY A 10 -0.33 -0.92 2.22
CA GLY A 10 -0.39 -0.02 1.06
C GLY A 10 0.61 1.14 1.12
N ASP A 11 1.10 1.50 2.30
CA ASP A 11 1.99 2.66 2.49
C ASP A 11 2.80 2.53 3.78
N ASP A 12 3.74 3.45 4.01
CA ASP A 12 4.48 3.59 5.25
C ASP A 12 3.65 4.31 6.32
N PHE A 13 2.86 3.54 7.07
CA PHE A 13 2.02 4.07 8.15
C PHE A 13 2.83 4.77 9.25
N GLY A 14 4.06 4.31 9.51
CA GLY A 14 4.95 4.92 10.50
C GLY A 14 5.48 6.30 10.09
N ALA A 15 5.43 6.64 8.81
CA ALA A 15 5.88 7.93 8.28
C ALA A 15 4.73 8.93 8.07
N LEU A 16 3.48 8.56 8.35
CA LEU A 16 2.34 9.45 8.16
C LEU A 16 2.46 10.70 9.03
N ALA A 17 2.25 11.87 8.42
CA ALA A 17 2.28 13.13 9.13
C ALA A 17 1.03 13.27 10.01
N GLY A 18 1.22 13.74 11.24
CA GLY A 18 0.12 14.05 12.17
C GLY A 18 -0.42 12.87 12.97
N VAL A 19 0.21 11.68 12.89
CA VAL A 19 -0.11 10.55 13.76
C VAL A 19 0.87 10.46 14.93
N ASP A 20 0.44 9.81 16.01
CA ASP A 20 1.37 9.32 17.02
C ASP A 20 2.12 8.10 16.45
N HIS A 21 3.37 8.31 16.05
CA HIS A 21 4.20 7.29 15.42
C HIS A 21 4.39 6.07 16.32
N GLN A 22 4.52 6.24 17.63
CA GLN A 22 4.70 5.11 18.53
C GLN A 22 3.46 4.21 18.52
N THR A 23 2.30 4.82 18.74
CA THR A 23 1.01 4.11 18.76
C THR A 23 0.76 3.37 17.44
N VAL A 24 1.03 4.00 16.29
CA VAL A 24 0.85 3.36 14.97
C VAL A 24 1.77 2.15 14.80
N MET A 25 3.04 2.26 15.18
CA MET A 25 4.00 1.17 15.04
C MET A 25 3.68 -0.02 15.96
N GLU A 26 3.17 0.24 17.18
CA GLU A 26 2.71 -0.80 18.10
C GLU A 26 1.50 -1.58 17.53
N HIS A 27 0.55 -0.87 16.92
CA HIS A 27 -0.60 -1.50 16.27
C HIS A 27 -0.21 -2.25 14.99
N GLU A 28 0.69 -1.71 14.17
CA GLU A 28 1.21 -2.40 12.98
C GLU A 28 1.93 -3.70 13.37
N ARG A 29 2.74 -3.69 14.43
CA ARG A 29 3.39 -4.90 14.95
C ARG A 29 2.35 -5.96 15.34
N THR A 30 1.33 -5.58 16.10
CA THR A 30 0.26 -6.49 16.52
C THR A 30 -0.48 -7.11 15.32
N LEU A 31 -0.73 -6.30 14.29
CA LEU A 31 -1.37 -6.73 13.06
C LEU A 31 -0.49 -7.71 12.26
N VAL A 32 0.80 -7.40 12.13
CA VAL A 32 1.79 -8.28 11.48
C VAL A 32 1.89 -9.61 12.20
N ASP A 33 1.91 -9.64 13.52
CA ASP A 33 2.00 -10.87 14.30
C ASP A 33 0.75 -11.74 14.13
N SER A 34 -0.42 -11.11 14.04
CA SER A 34 -1.71 -11.79 13.88
C SER A 34 -2.01 -12.26 12.46
N ALA A 35 -1.41 -11.64 11.44
CA ALA A 35 -1.72 -11.93 10.04
C ALA A 35 -1.19 -13.30 9.59
N ASP A 36 -2.05 -14.07 8.90
CA ASP A 36 -1.67 -15.32 8.22
C ASP A 36 -0.87 -15.04 6.94
N PHE A 37 -1.17 -13.93 6.27
CA PHE A 37 -0.50 -13.50 5.05
C PHE A 37 -0.43 -11.98 4.94
N ILE A 38 0.65 -11.47 4.37
CA ILE A 38 0.92 -10.06 4.19
C ILE A 38 1.15 -9.76 2.72
N LEU A 39 0.45 -8.75 2.22
CA LEU A 39 0.64 -8.18 0.90
C LEU A 39 1.24 -6.78 1.08
N ALA A 40 2.28 -6.45 0.33
CA ALA A 40 2.91 -5.12 0.39
C ALA A 40 2.91 -4.46 -0.99
N ALA A 41 2.62 -3.16 -1.06
CA ALA A 41 2.51 -2.44 -2.33
C ALA A 41 3.85 -2.27 -3.10
N SER A 42 4.98 -2.55 -2.45
CA SER A 42 6.31 -2.51 -3.06
C SER A 42 7.30 -3.42 -2.32
N ASP A 43 8.39 -3.79 -2.99
CA ASP A 43 9.47 -4.58 -2.38
C ASP A 43 10.10 -3.86 -1.18
N LYS A 44 10.16 -2.52 -1.23
CA LYS A 44 10.66 -1.69 -0.12
C LYS A 44 9.80 -1.87 1.14
N LEU A 45 8.48 -1.93 0.98
CA LEU A 45 7.56 -2.20 2.09
C LEU A 45 7.62 -3.66 2.53
N ALA A 46 7.67 -4.60 1.57
CA ALA A 46 7.75 -6.03 1.85
C ALA A 46 8.94 -6.39 2.75
N ALA A 47 10.10 -5.77 2.51
CA ALA A 47 11.32 -5.97 3.28
C ALA A 47 11.23 -5.62 4.78
N ARG A 48 10.13 -4.99 5.23
CA ARG A 48 9.87 -4.69 6.65
C ARG A 48 9.17 -5.83 7.39
N PHE A 49 8.66 -6.82 6.69
CA PHE A 49 7.83 -7.90 7.23
C PHE A 49 8.49 -9.28 7.08
N PRO A 50 8.00 -10.33 7.76
CA PRO A 50 8.59 -11.66 7.65
C PRO A 50 8.44 -12.26 6.25
N ASP A 51 9.55 -12.64 5.62
CA ASP A 51 9.61 -13.18 4.26
C ASP A 51 8.74 -14.43 4.06
N ASN A 52 8.57 -15.25 5.09
CA ASN A 52 7.84 -16.52 5.01
C ASN A 52 6.32 -16.36 4.83
N LYS A 53 5.79 -15.15 5.03
CA LYS A 53 4.35 -14.87 4.90
C LYS A 53 4.05 -13.55 4.19
N THR A 54 5.03 -12.99 3.47
CA THR A 54 4.91 -11.69 2.80
C THR A 54 5.12 -11.83 1.29
N THR A 55 4.35 -11.08 0.50
CA THR A 55 4.53 -10.98 -0.96
C THR A 55 4.24 -9.57 -1.44
N THR A 56 5.01 -9.12 -2.45
CA THR A 56 4.76 -7.85 -3.12
C THR A 56 3.58 -7.98 -4.08
N LEU A 57 2.60 -7.08 -3.93
CA LEU A 57 1.47 -6.89 -4.83
C LEU A 57 1.37 -5.40 -5.17
N PRO A 58 1.93 -4.95 -6.31
CA PRO A 58 1.87 -3.56 -6.72
C PRO A 58 0.44 -3.08 -6.94
N HIS A 59 0.20 -1.78 -6.77
CA HIS A 59 -1.10 -1.17 -7.08
C HIS A 59 -1.47 -1.39 -8.55
N GLY A 60 -2.72 -1.80 -8.77
CA GLY A 60 -3.34 -1.81 -10.08
C GLY A 60 -4.01 -0.48 -10.41
N VAL A 61 -4.41 -0.33 -11.67
CA VAL A 61 -5.27 0.75 -12.14
C VAL A 61 -6.34 0.14 -13.04
N ASP A 62 -7.47 0.81 -13.23
CA ASP A 62 -8.42 0.45 -14.28
C ASP A 62 -7.77 0.68 -15.65
N PHE A 63 -7.14 -0.36 -16.18
CA PHE A 63 -6.40 -0.27 -17.42
C PHE A 63 -7.28 0.20 -18.58
N SER A 64 -8.54 -0.22 -18.64
CA SER A 64 -9.44 0.16 -19.74
C SER A 64 -9.77 1.64 -19.67
N LEU A 65 -10.07 2.16 -18.47
CA LEU A 65 -10.32 3.58 -18.24
C LEU A 65 -9.10 4.42 -18.62
N PHE A 66 -7.92 4.08 -18.11
CA PHE A 66 -6.71 4.90 -18.25
C PHE A 66 -5.99 4.70 -19.59
N SER A 67 -6.33 3.67 -20.36
CA SER A 67 -5.82 3.47 -21.73
C SER A 67 -6.76 4.03 -22.80
N THR A 68 -7.95 4.49 -22.43
CA THR A 68 -8.88 5.14 -23.35
C THR A 68 -8.48 6.61 -23.52
N PRO A 69 -8.23 7.09 -24.75
CA PRO A 69 -7.93 8.50 -24.99
C PRO A 69 -9.04 9.42 -24.45
N ALA A 70 -8.64 10.48 -23.75
CA ALA A 70 -9.55 11.50 -23.22
C ALA A 70 -9.06 12.89 -23.63
N GLU A 71 -9.99 13.85 -23.73
CA GLU A 71 -9.63 15.24 -23.99
C GLU A 71 -8.80 15.80 -22.83
N LYS A 72 -7.70 16.50 -23.18
CA LYS A 72 -6.85 17.17 -22.19
C LYS A 72 -7.67 18.26 -21.48
N ALA A 73 -7.61 18.29 -20.15
CA ALA A 73 -8.26 19.34 -19.37
C ALA A 73 -7.76 20.73 -19.79
N SER A 74 -8.68 21.68 -19.95
CA SER A 74 -8.40 23.01 -20.52
C SER A 74 -7.49 23.87 -19.65
N ASP A 75 -7.43 23.58 -18.36
CA ASP A 75 -6.62 24.24 -17.35
C ASP A 75 -5.27 23.55 -17.10
N LEU A 76 -4.99 22.42 -17.77
CA LEU A 76 -3.73 21.71 -17.60
C LEU A 76 -2.56 22.57 -18.15
N PRO A 77 -1.52 22.84 -17.34
CA PRO A 77 -0.37 23.63 -17.78
C PRO A 77 0.24 23.13 -19.10
N ASN A 78 0.66 24.06 -19.94
CA ASN A 78 1.33 23.77 -21.23
C ASN A 78 2.87 23.83 -21.13
N ASN A 79 3.42 23.81 -19.91
CA ASN A 79 4.84 23.95 -19.67
C ASN A 79 5.62 22.62 -19.70
N GLY A 80 4.94 21.49 -19.90
CA GLY A 80 5.57 20.16 -19.98
C GLY A 80 6.32 19.75 -18.71
N ARG A 81 5.93 20.31 -17.56
CA ARG A 81 6.53 20.09 -16.24
C ARG A 81 5.48 19.68 -15.24
#